data_AF-A0A923EN35-F1
#
_entry.id   AF-A0A923EN35-F1
#
_cell.length_a   1.000
_cell.length_b   1.000
_cell.length_c   1.000
_cell.angle_alpha   90.00
_cell.angle_beta   90.00
_cell.angle_gamma   90.00
#
_symmetry.space_group_name_H-M   'P 1'
#
loop_
_entity.id
_entity.type
_entity.pdbx_description
1 polymer ?
#
loop_
_entity_poly.entity_id
_entity_poly.type
_entity_poly.pdbx_seq_one_letter_code
_entity_poly.pdbx_strand_id
1 'polypeptide(L)' 'MELATLFSVAYRYEVPIGSIMLVSDMPLQRRGIKDKKLHDEIYHEHMGTHLDIALDAISNLKARWPEVERQLHSEW' A
#
# COMPACT_ATOMS: atom_id res chain seq x y z
N MET A 1 6.28 -4.90 -8.06
CA MET A 1 6.20 -6.39 -8.02
C MET A 1 6.69 -6.99 -6.69
N GLU A 2 6.66 -6.24 -5.59
CA GLU A 2 7.37 -6.58 -4.35
C GLU A 2 6.41 -7.06 -3.25
N LEU A 3 5.10 -6.82 -3.44
CA LEU A 3 4.08 -6.98 -2.40
C LEU A 3 3.99 -8.41 -1.86
N ALA A 4 3.99 -9.41 -2.74
CA ALA A 4 3.92 -10.81 -2.34
C ALA A 4 5.10 -11.19 -1.43
N THR A 5 6.32 -10.78 -1.81
CA THR A 5 7.53 -11.05 -1.02
C THR A 5 7.46 -10.38 0.35
N LEU A 6 7.07 -9.10 0.40
CA LEU A 6 6.95 -8.37 1.67
C LEU A 6 5.91 -9.01 2.59
N PHE A 7 4.73 -9.38 2.07
CA PHE A 7 3.68 -10.00 2.86
C PHE A 7 4.05 -11.41 3.32
N SER A 8 4.71 -12.22 2.47
CA SER A 8 5.17 -13.56 2.87
C SER A 8 6.23 -13.49 3.98
N VAL A 9 7.17 -12.54 3.90
CA VAL A 9 8.19 -12.35 4.93
C VAL A 9 7.57 -11.82 6.23
N ALA A 10 6.69 -10.81 6.15
CA ALA A 10 5.99 -10.26 7.30
C ALA A 10 5.15 -11.32 8.02
N TYR A 11 4.43 -12.16 7.26
CA TYR A 11 3.70 -13.31 7.79
C TYR A 11 4.63 -14.27 8.55
N ARG A 12 5.80 -14.61 7.99
CA ARG A 12 6.75 -15.53 8.63
C ARG A 12 7.29 -15.01 9.96
N TYR A 13 7.41 -13.69 10.11
CA TYR A 13 7.96 -13.02 11.30
C TYR A 13 6.89 -12.38 12.19
N GLU A 14 5.59 -12.64 11.93
CA GLU A 14 4.48 -12.10 12.71
C GLU A 14 4.51 -10.57 12.81
N VAL A 15 4.96 -9.90 11.73
CA VAL A 15 5.01 -8.44 11.65
C VAL A 15 3.71 -7.94 11.03
N PRO A 16 2.92 -7.09 11.71
CA PRO A 16 1.73 -6.48 11.14
C PRO A 16 2.11 -5.65 9.92
N ILE A 17 1.48 -5.93 8.78
CA ILE A 17 1.78 -5.27 7.51
C ILE A 17 0.49 -4.90 6.77
N GLY A 18 0.53 -3.79 6.05
CA GLY A 18 -0.52 -3.33 5.15
C GLY A 18 0.07 -2.67 3.91
N SER A 19 -0.77 -2.40 2.91
CA SER A 19 -0.33 -1.77 1.67
C SER A 19 -1.42 -0.87 1.09
N ILE A 20 -1.01 0.28 0.59
CA ILE A 20 -1.80 1.17 -0.26
C ILE A 20 -1.06 1.22 -1.59
N MET A 21 -1.74 0.97 -2.71
CA MET A 21 -1.11 0.96 -4.03
C MET A 21 -1.71 2.04 -4.95
N LEU A 22 -0.85 2.67 -5.74
CA LEU A 22 -1.25 3.57 -6.82
C LEU A 22 -1.31 2.77 -8.13
N VAL A 23 -2.49 2.73 -8.76
CA VAL A 23 -2.66 2.06 -10.05
C VAL A 23 -2.05 2.93 -11.15
N SER A 24 -0.98 2.44 -11.78
CA SER A 24 -0.23 3.21 -12.79
C SER A 24 -0.63 2.92 -14.24
N ASP A 25 -1.40 1.85 -14.47
CA ASP A 25 -1.76 1.34 -15.80
C ASP A 25 -2.85 0.26 -15.73
N MET A 26 -3.52 0.04 -16.86
CA MET A 26 -4.62 -0.92 -16.99
C MET A 26 -4.36 -1.88 -18.16
N PRO A 27 -3.48 -2.88 -17.99
CA PRO A 27 -3.00 -3.73 -19.09
C PRO A 27 -4.08 -4.54 -19.81
N LEU A 28 -5.23 -4.78 -19.15
CA LEU A 28 -6.36 -5.54 -19.71
C LEU A 28 -7.30 -4.69 -20.58
N GLN A 29 -7.15 -3.36 -20.62
CA GLN A 29 -7.90 -2.52 -21.55
C GLN A 29 -7.28 -2.56 -22.95
N ARG A 30 -8.10 -2.67 -24.00
CA ARG A 30 -7.67 -2.56 -25.40
C ARG A 30 -7.11 -1.13 -25.63
N ARG A 31 -5.78 -0.95 -25.51
CA ARG A 31 -4.96 0.30 -25.47
C ARG A 31 -4.43 0.75 -24.10
N GLY A 32 -4.64 -0.02 -23.03
CA GLY A 32 -4.18 0.31 -21.67
C GLY A 32 -2.75 -0.12 -21.34
N ILE A 33 -1.93 -0.45 -22.35
CA ILE A 33 -0.51 -0.78 -22.16
C ILE A 33 0.29 0.53 -22.22
N LYS A 34 1.02 0.78 -21.13
CA LYS A 34 1.83 1.97 -20.80
C LYS A 34 2.46 2.68 -22.00
N ASP A 35 2.15 3.96 -22.16
CA ASP A 35 3.10 4.95 -22.65
C ASP A 35 3.84 5.52 -21.43
N LYS A 36 5.17 5.66 -21.51
CA LYS A 36 6.01 6.17 -20.43
C LYS A 36 5.53 7.55 -19.94
N LYS A 37 4.98 8.34 -20.86
CA LYS A 37 4.41 9.66 -20.56
C LYS A 37 3.21 9.61 -19.59
N LEU A 38 2.29 8.66 -19.81
CA LEU A 38 1.10 8.51 -18.96
C LEU A 38 1.48 8.09 -17.54
N HIS A 39 2.49 7.24 -17.39
CA HIS A 39 3.00 6.85 -16.08
C HIS A 39 3.53 8.06 -15.31
N ASP A 40 4.34 8.90 -15.97
CA ASP A 40 4.94 10.08 -15.33
C ASP A 40 3.87 11.12 -14.95
N GLU A 41 2.82 11.26 -15.76
CA GLU A 41 1.66 12.11 -15.48
C GLU A 41 0.88 11.63 -14.25
N ILE A 42 0.46 10.37 -14.22
CA ILE A 42 -0.23 9.75 -13.07
C ILE A 42 0.61 9.88 -11.80
N TYR A 43 1.92 9.61 -11.91
CA TYR A 43 2.82 9.71 -10.77
C TYR A 43 2.90 11.15 -10.25
N HIS A 44 3.10 12.14 -11.13
CA HIS A 44 3.18 13.55 -10.76
C HIS A 44 1.88 14.05 -10.11
N GLU A 45 0.72 13.65 -10.64
CA GLU A 45 -0.58 14.11 -10.16
C GLU A 45 -1.03 13.44 -8.86
N HIS A 46 -0.74 12.15 -8.68
CA HIS A 46 -1.33 11.37 -7.60
C HIS A 46 -0.36 10.97 -6.49
N MET A 47 0.96 11.12 -6.69
CA MET A 47 1.92 10.68 -5.67
C MET A 47 1.83 11.50 -4.38
N GLY A 48 1.56 12.80 -4.46
CA GLY A 48 1.36 13.65 -3.28
C GLY A 48 0.23 13.11 -2.40
N THR A 49 -0.97 12.98 -2.98
CA THR A 49 -2.14 12.41 -2.28
C THR A 49 -1.90 11.00 -1.78
N HIS A 50 -1.20 10.17 -2.55
CA HIS A 50 -0.89 8.80 -2.13
C HIS A 50 0.00 8.78 -0.86
N LEU A 51 0.99 9.67 -0.77
CA LEU A 51 1.82 9.82 0.42
C LEU A 51 1.04 10.38 1.60
N ASP A 52 0.17 11.37 1.37
CA ASP A 52 -0.67 11.95 2.41
C ASP A 52 -1.58 10.88 3.04
N ILE A 53 -2.24 10.05 2.21
CA ILE A 53 -3.06 8.93 2.69
C ILE A 53 -2.21 7.92 3.50
N ALA A 54 -0.97 7.65 3.06
CA ALA A 54 -0.08 6.75 3.80
C ALA A 54 0.33 7.33 5.16
N LEU A 55 0.63 8.63 5.24
CA LEU A 55 0.95 9.33 6.50
C LEU A 55 -0.24 9.35 7.45
N ASP A 56 -1.44 9.57 6.92
CA ASP A 56 -2.68 9.53 7.69
C ASP A 56 -2.96 8.12 8.22
N ALA A 57 -2.77 7.08 7.40
CA ALA A 57 -2.94 5.69 7.82
C ALA A 57 -1.99 5.33 8.97
N ILE A 58 -0.71 5.72 8.88
CA ILE A 58 0.28 5.49 9.95
C ILE A 58 -0.10 6.26 11.21
N SER A 59 -0.51 7.52 11.08
CA SER A 59 -0.90 8.36 12.22
C SER A 59 -2.10 7.77 12.96
N ASN A 60 -3.11 7.31 12.22
CA ASN A 60 -4.29 6.64 12.78
C ASN A 60 -3.93 5.30 13.44
N LEU A 61 -3.08 4.49 12.81
CA LEU A 61 -2.62 3.22 13.38
C LEU A 61 -1.87 3.45 14.69
N LYS A 62 -1.00 4.45 14.74
CA LYS A 62 -0.23 4.81 15.94
C LYS A 62 -1.15 5.27 17.07
N ALA A 63 -2.17 6.09 16.77
CA ALA A 63 -3.13 6.57 17.76
C ALA A 63 -3.97 5.44 18.37
N ARG A 64 -4.22 4.36 17.61
CA ARG A 64 -5.06 3.23 18.00
C ARG A 64 -4.28 1.96 18.33
N TRP A 65 -2.95 2.03 18.34
CA TRP A 65 -2.07 0.87 18.47
C TRP A 65 -2.42 -0.05 19.66
N PRO A 66 -2.74 0.45 20.87
CA PRO A 66 -3.07 -0.43 22.01
C PRO A 66 -4.31 -1.32 21.78
N GLU A 67 -5.26 -0.88 20.96
CA GLU A 67 -6.45 -1.66 20.59
C GLU A 67 -6.09 -2.70 19.53
N VAL A 68 -5.32 -2.28 18.53
CA VAL A 68 -4.88 -3.10 17.39
C VAL A 68 -3.98 -4.23 17.85
N GLU A 69 -2.98 -3.94 18.69
CA GLU A 69 -2.05 -4.92 19.27
C GLU A 69 -2.79 -6.00 20.08
N ARG A 70 -3.81 -5.60 20.85
CA ARG A 70 -4.62 -6.55 21.63
C ARG A 70 -5.42 -7.50 20.74
N GLN A 71 -5.99 -7.01 19.64
CA GLN A 71 -6.67 -7.86 18.66
C GLN A 71 -5.69 -8.81 17.97
N LEU A 72 -4.54 -8.31 17.52
CA LEU A 72 -3.54 -9.13 16.85
C LEU A 72 -3.06 -10.27 17.76
N HIS A 73 -2.69 -10.00 19.02
CA HIS A 73 -2.32 -11.06 19.97
C HIS A 73 -3.41 -12.14 20.20
N SER A 74 -4.67 -11.88 19.86
CA SER A 74 -5.75 -12.85 19.99
C SER A 74 -6.00 -13.70 18.74
N GLU A 75 -5.49 -13.26 17.58
CA GLU A 75 -5.67 -13.94 16.29
C GLU A 75 -4.47 -14.79 15.86
N TRP A 76 -3.31 -14.60 16.49
CA TRP A 76 -2.06 -15.34 16.26
C TRP A 76 -1.75 -16.34 17.39
#